data_AF-A0A813E4U6-F1
#
_entry.id   AF-A0A813E4U6-F1
#
_cell.length_a   1.000
_cell.length_b   1.000
_cell.length_c   1.000
_cell.angle_alpha   90.00
_cell.angle_beta   90.00
_cell.angle_gamma   90.00
#
_symmetry.space_group_name_H-M   'P 1'
#
loop_
_entity.id
_entity.type
_entity.pdbx_description
1 polymer ?
#
loop_
_entity_poly.entity_id
_entity_poly.type
_entity_poly.pdbx_seq_one_letter_code
_entity_poly.pdbx_strand_id
1 'polypeptide(L)'
;VVAICIGEHLGQSCGHIHIVSPPAFVVIAGYCFSISFLLWARILLAYSYVLISWAWWGADDTSFAFGRQLSISSSTHEELSLELSERDMTPPCSPDHGQGNHNQAESDQSLHRHAEDEVPSFASIAASFCGLRASQRLVEPLRARKPSVAVAALGFLASVAVFGQRCGSYKMLRGELDACLGPLLSGEGVTQAPVWLSEFGTDVRDQYWEHMIRYLGDRELDFAYWSINGEKRFNESETYGLLKDDSLTIRHPWKLEMLMSLVPHRRS
;
A
#
# COMPACT_ATOMS: atom_id res chain seq x y z
N VAL A 1 3.40 -16.20 15.02
CA VAL A 1 4.15 -17.45 15.30
C VAL A 1 5.55 -17.39 14.69
N VAL A 2 5.70 -17.31 13.36
CA VAL A 2 7.04 -17.24 12.71
C VAL A 2 7.91 -16.09 13.22
N ALA A 3 7.37 -14.87 13.32
CA ALA A 3 8.13 -13.71 13.84
C ALA A 3 8.55 -13.85 15.32
N ILE A 4 7.76 -14.57 16.13
CA ILE A 4 8.05 -14.82 17.55
C ILE A 4 9.14 -15.89 17.68
N CYS A 5 9.06 -16.97 16.89
CA CYS A 5 10.08 -18.02 16.88
C CYS A 5 11.45 -17.51 16.36
N ILE A 6 11.47 -16.53 15.45
CA ILE A 6 12.72 -15.90 15.00
C ILE A 6 13.33 -15.05 16.13
N GLY A 7 12.51 -14.36 16.93
CA GLY A 7 12.98 -13.60 18.09
C GLY A 7 13.64 -14.49 19.16
N GLU A 8 12.99 -15.61 19.51
CA GLU A 8 13.53 -16.55 20.52
C GLU A 8 14.83 -17.22 20.07
N HIS A 9 14.97 -17.55 18.79
CA HIS A 9 16.18 -18.18 18.25
C HIS A 9 17.38 -17.23 18.21
N LEU A 10 17.13 -15.94 17.92
CA LEU A 10 18.18 -14.91 17.93
C LEU A 10 18.63 -14.55 19.35
N GLY A 11 17.72 -14.60 20.33
CA GLY A 11 18.05 -14.40 21.75
C GLY A 11 19.04 -15.42 22.32
N GLN A 12 19.03 -16.66 21.79
CA GLN A 12 19.97 -17.71 22.20
C GLN A 12 21.35 -17.61 21.53
N SER A 13 21.49 -16.82 20.46
CA SER A 13 22.72 -16.75 19.67
C SER A 13 23.70 -15.64 20.11
N CYS A 14 23.31 -14.78 21.06
CA CYS A 14 24.07 -13.59 21.47
C CYS A 14 25.06 -13.84 22.63
N GLY A 15 25.77 -14.98 22.63
CA GLY A 15 26.75 -15.35 23.67
C GLY A 15 28.05 -14.53 23.72
N HIS A 16 28.22 -13.55 22.83
CA HIS A 16 29.33 -12.58 22.86
C HIS A 16 28.76 -11.18 22.61
N ILE A 17 28.46 -10.47 23.69
CA ILE A 17 27.75 -9.19 23.66
C ILE A 17 28.75 -8.07 23.33
N HIS A 18 28.94 -7.80 22.03
CA HIS A 18 29.12 -6.43 21.58
C HIS A 18 27.70 -5.91 21.32
N ILE A 19 27.19 -4.99 22.15
CA ILE A 19 25.93 -4.29 21.88
C ILE A 19 26.20 -3.29 20.75
N VAL A 20 26.38 -3.81 19.53
CA VAL A 20 26.43 -3.00 18.32
C VAL A 20 24.99 -2.73 17.93
N SER A 21 24.40 -1.68 18.52
CA SER A 21 23.05 -1.17 18.22
C SER A 21 21.91 -2.19 18.44
N PRO A 22 20.63 -1.76 18.56
CA PRO A 22 19.51 -2.68 18.39
C PRO A 22 19.77 -3.45 17.09
N PRO A 23 19.70 -4.79 17.08
CA PRO A 23 20.15 -5.58 15.94
C PRO A 23 19.53 -4.96 14.70
N ALA A 24 20.33 -4.60 13.70
CA ALA A 24 19.88 -3.85 12.52
C ALA A 24 18.57 -4.41 11.94
N PHE A 25 18.30 -5.70 12.18
CA PHE A 25 17.00 -6.34 12.04
C PHE A 25 15.78 -5.60 12.60
N VAL A 26 15.77 -5.02 13.81
CA VAL A 26 14.60 -4.29 14.35
C VAL A 26 14.34 -3.02 13.55
N VAL A 27 15.41 -2.31 13.18
CA VAL A 27 15.32 -1.10 12.35
C VAL A 27 14.90 -1.46 10.93
N ILE A 28 15.54 -2.46 10.32
CA ILE A 28 15.23 -2.96 8.96
C ILE A 28 13.82 -3.56 8.92
N ALA A 29 13.41 -4.35 9.91
CA ALA A 29 12.05 -4.88 10.01
C ALA A 29 11.05 -3.73 10.20
N GLY A 30 11.39 -2.71 10.99
CA GLY A 30 10.60 -1.48 11.11
C GLY A 30 10.42 -0.77 9.76
N TYR A 31 11.52 -0.53 9.01
CA TYR A 31 11.47 0.10 7.69
C TYR A 31 10.77 -0.76 6.64
N CYS A 32 11.06 -2.06 6.57
CA CYS A 32 10.40 -3.00 5.67
C CYS A 32 8.91 -3.09 6.00
N PHE A 33 8.53 -3.10 7.27
CA PHE A 33 7.13 -3.09 7.68
C PHE A 33 6.47 -1.76 7.33
N SER A 34 7.12 -0.60 7.53
CA SER A 34 6.55 0.70 7.16
C SER A 34 6.41 0.90 5.65
N ILE A 35 7.41 0.53 4.84
CA ILE A 35 7.35 0.62 3.38
C ILE A 35 6.30 -0.36 2.85
N SER A 36 6.31 -1.61 3.33
CA SER A 36 5.30 -2.62 2.98
C SER A 36 3.92 -2.13 3.38
N PHE A 37 3.76 -1.53 4.57
CA PHE A 37 2.49 -1.02 5.05
C PHE A 37 1.96 0.12 4.19
N LEU A 38 2.77 1.14 3.87
CA LEU A 38 2.33 2.24 3.00
C LEU A 38 1.95 1.75 1.61
N LEU A 39 2.67 0.75 1.07
CA LEU A 39 2.33 0.11 -0.18
C LEU A 39 1.00 -0.65 -0.08
N TRP A 40 0.83 -1.50 0.92
CA TRP A 40 -0.42 -2.24 1.16
C TRP A 40 -1.60 -1.32 1.41
N ALA A 41 -1.43 -0.25 2.18
CA ALA A 41 -2.45 0.75 2.42
C ALA A 41 -2.87 1.45 1.11
N ARG A 42 -1.91 1.83 0.26
CA ARG A 42 -2.21 2.41 -1.07
C ARG A 42 -2.93 1.42 -1.98
N ILE A 43 -2.49 0.16 -2.02
CA ILE A 43 -3.14 -0.90 -2.80
C ILE A 43 -4.58 -1.10 -2.30
N LEU A 44 -4.79 -1.18 -0.99
CA LEU A 44 -6.12 -1.34 -0.40
C LEU A 44 -7.02 -0.13 -0.64
N LEU A 45 -6.48 1.09 -0.58
CA LEU A 45 -7.22 2.32 -0.88
C LEU A 45 -7.60 2.39 -2.37
N ALA A 46 -6.67 2.10 -3.27
CA ALA A 46 -6.93 2.06 -4.71
C ALA A 46 -7.97 0.99 -5.06
N TYR A 47 -7.85 -0.20 -4.46
CA TYR A 47 -8.80 -1.28 -4.61
C TYR A 47 -10.19 -0.89 -4.09
N SER A 48 -10.25 -0.25 -2.91
CA SER A 48 -11.51 0.26 -2.35
C SER A 48 -12.14 1.34 -3.23
N TYR A 49 -11.34 2.27 -3.76
CA TYR A 49 -11.79 3.31 -4.69
C TYR A 49 -12.39 2.70 -5.96
N VAL A 50 -11.70 1.74 -6.59
CA VAL A 50 -12.22 1.04 -7.77
C VAL A 50 -13.55 0.36 -7.43
N LEU A 51 -13.64 -0.34 -6.30
CA LEU A 51 -14.88 -1.00 -5.88
C LEU A 51 -16.05 -0.03 -5.65
N ILE A 52 -15.79 1.15 -5.07
CA ILE A 52 -16.78 2.20 -4.82
C ILE A 52 -17.20 2.86 -6.14
N SER A 53 -16.25 3.28 -6.97
CA SER A 53 -16.53 3.89 -8.27
C SER A 53 -17.35 2.96 -9.16
N TRP A 54 -17.04 1.66 -9.15
CA TRP A 54 -17.83 0.66 -9.88
C TRP A 54 -19.23 0.46 -9.30
N ALA A 55 -19.40 0.61 -7.98
CA ALA A 55 -20.72 0.54 -7.36
C ALA A 55 -21.57 1.79 -7.66
N TRP A 56 -20.95 2.96 -7.74
CA TRP A 56 -21.62 4.23 -8.01
C TRP A 56 -22.00 4.35 -9.49
N TRP A 57 -21.07 4.11 -10.43
CA TRP A 57 -21.37 4.23 -11.87
C TRP A 57 -22.14 3.05 -12.44
N GLY A 58 -22.03 1.85 -11.85
CA GLY A 58 -22.68 0.66 -12.41
C GLY A 58 -24.18 0.52 -12.12
N ALA A 59 -24.79 1.43 -11.36
CA ALA A 59 -26.18 1.29 -10.93
C ALA A 59 -27.20 1.89 -11.91
N ASP A 60 -26.86 2.98 -12.62
CA ASP A 60 -27.89 3.78 -13.30
C ASP A 60 -27.99 3.51 -14.81
N ASP A 61 -26.93 3.11 -15.51
CA ASP A 61 -26.97 3.00 -16.98
C ASP A 61 -27.33 1.60 -17.52
N THR A 62 -27.12 0.53 -16.75
CA THR A 62 -27.36 -0.83 -17.25
C THR A 62 -28.82 -1.25 -17.26
N SER A 63 -29.66 -0.65 -16.41
CA SER A 63 -31.10 -0.90 -16.38
C SER A 63 -31.85 -0.21 -17.53
N PHE A 64 -31.34 0.92 -18.02
CA PHE A 64 -32.02 1.69 -19.08
C PHE A 64 -31.74 1.13 -20.49
N ALA A 65 -30.55 0.59 -20.75
CA ALA A 65 -30.21 0.00 -22.04
C ALA A 65 -30.92 -1.36 -22.28
N PHE A 66 -31.11 -2.17 -21.23
CA PHE A 66 -31.71 -3.51 -21.37
C PHE A 66 -33.24 -3.46 -21.59
N GLY A 67 -33.92 -2.43 -21.05
CA GLY A 67 -35.36 -2.24 -21.26
C GLY A 67 -35.75 -1.91 -22.70
N ARG A 68 -34.91 -1.15 -23.43
CA ARG A 68 -35.17 -0.82 -24.85
C ARG A 68 -34.94 -1.99 -25.80
N GLN A 69 -33.99 -2.88 -25.50
CA GLN A 69 -33.68 -3.98 -26.41
C GLN A 69 -34.77 -5.08 -26.40
N LEU A 70 -35.45 -5.27 -25.26
CA LEU A 70 -36.62 -6.15 -25.17
C LEU A 70 -37.87 -5.58 -25.84
N SER A 71 -38.04 -4.25 -25.88
CA SER A 71 -39.18 -3.66 -26.60
C SER A 71 -39.03 -3.72 -28.12
N ILE A 72 -37.80 -3.67 -28.64
CA ILE A 72 -37.54 -3.72 -30.10
C ILE A 72 -37.73 -5.14 -30.64
N SER A 73 -37.29 -6.17 -29.92
CA SER A 73 -37.45 -7.58 -30.32
C SER A 73 -38.92 -8.04 -30.42
N SER A 74 -39.81 -7.46 -29.61
CA SER A 74 -41.25 -7.76 -29.68
C SER A 74 -41.92 -7.19 -30.93
N SER A 75 -41.41 -6.08 -31.50
CA SER A 75 -42.07 -5.41 -32.63
C SER A 75 -41.66 -5.98 -34.00
N THR A 76 -40.45 -6.51 -34.13
CA THR A 76 -39.93 -6.99 -35.43
C THR A 76 -40.39 -8.39 -35.80
N HIS A 77 -41.01 -9.15 -34.89
CA HIS A 77 -41.51 -10.49 -35.22
C HIS A 77 -42.93 -10.51 -35.80
N GLU A 78 -43.75 -9.47 -35.58
CA GLU A 78 -45.07 -9.36 -36.22
C GLU A 78 -44.98 -8.80 -37.65
N GLU A 79 -44.03 -7.90 -37.94
CA GLU A 79 -43.97 -7.24 -39.25
C GLU A 79 -43.32 -8.11 -40.35
N LEU A 80 -42.40 -9.01 -39.98
CA LEU A 80 -41.73 -9.94 -40.91
C LEU A 80 -42.59 -11.15 -41.31
N SER A 81 -43.75 -11.34 -40.67
CA SER A 81 -44.68 -12.43 -40.97
C SER A 81 -45.68 -12.08 -42.08
N LEU A 82 -45.83 -10.78 -42.40
CA LEU A 82 -46.82 -10.30 -43.38
C LEU A 82 -46.23 -10.01 -44.78
N GLU A 83 -44.94 -9.74 -44.90
CA GLU A 83 -44.32 -9.48 -46.22
C GLU A 83 -43.86 -10.73 -46.98
N LEU A 84 -43.89 -11.92 -46.37
CA LEU A 84 -43.43 -13.16 -47.01
C LEU A 84 -44.51 -13.95 -47.78
N SER A 85 -45.73 -13.42 -47.90
CA SER A 85 -46.84 -14.08 -48.59
C SER A 85 -47.23 -13.45 -49.93
N GLU A 86 -46.53 -12.43 -50.43
CA GLU A 86 -46.97 -11.69 -51.61
C GLU A 86 -45.83 -11.36 -52.60
N ARG A 87 -45.01 -12.35 -52.94
CA ARG A 87 -44.18 -12.30 -54.17
C ARG A 87 -44.05 -13.68 -54.79
N ASP A 88 -44.96 -14.00 -55.70
CA ASP A 88 -44.63 -14.94 -56.76
C ASP A 88 -45.38 -14.65 -58.07
N MET A 89 -44.67 -14.88 -59.18
CA MET A 89 -45.06 -14.84 -60.59
C MET A 89 -45.18 -13.48 -61.30
N THR A 90 -44.10 -13.09 -61.99
CA THR A 90 -44.18 -12.69 -63.42
C THR A 90 -42.84 -12.93 -64.14
N PRO A 91 -42.85 -13.41 -65.41
CA PRO A 91 -41.67 -13.88 -66.14
C PRO A 91 -40.95 -12.78 -66.97
N PRO A 92 -39.76 -13.07 -67.53
CA PRO A 92 -38.83 -12.07 -68.06
C PRO A 92 -39.00 -11.82 -69.56
N CYS A 93 -38.81 -10.57 -69.98
CA CYS A 93 -38.51 -10.21 -71.37
C CYS A 93 -37.38 -9.16 -71.39
N SER A 94 -36.27 -9.52 -72.07
CA SER A 94 -35.23 -8.62 -72.59
C SER A 94 -35.62 -8.14 -74.01
N PRO A 95 -34.77 -7.41 -74.76
CA PRO A 95 -33.71 -6.43 -74.45
C PRO A 95 -34.01 -5.05 -75.12
N ASP A 96 -33.16 -4.03 -74.94
CA ASP A 96 -32.35 -3.44 -76.03
C ASP A 96 -31.83 -2.01 -75.71
N HIS A 97 -30.73 -1.69 -76.38
CA HIS A 97 -29.82 -0.54 -76.41
C HIS A 97 -30.24 0.88 -75.98
N GLY A 98 -29.27 1.58 -75.37
CA GLY A 98 -29.22 3.05 -75.34
C GLY A 98 -27.90 3.58 -74.78
N GLN A 99 -26.92 3.83 -75.65
CA GLN A 99 -25.72 4.63 -75.38
C GLN A 99 -26.09 6.04 -74.91
N GLY A 100 -25.38 6.55 -73.90
CA GLY A 100 -25.48 7.94 -73.49
C GLY A 100 -24.36 8.34 -72.52
N ASN A 101 -23.25 8.83 -73.08
CA ASN A 101 -22.23 9.61 -72.38
C ASN A 101 -22.89 10.80 -71.66
N HIS A 102 -22.67 10.97 -70.36
CA HIS A 102 -22.43 12.31 -69.84
C HIS A 102 -21.63 12.31 -68.55
N ASN A 103 -20.64 13.19 -68.55
CA ASN A 103 -19.77 13.55 -67.45
C ASN A 103 -20.61 14.12 -66.30
N GLN A 104 -20.36 13.67 -65.07
CA GLN A 104 -20.49 14.57 -63.93
C GLN A 104 -19.50 14.18 -62.84
N ALA A 105 -18.44 14.97 -62.78
CA ALA A 105 -17.55 15.06 -61.64
C ALA A 105 -18.33 15.76 -60.52
N GLU A 106 -18.68 15.03 -59.47
CA GLU A 106 -19.20 15.62 -58.25
C GLU A 106 -18.93 14.72 -57.03
N SER A 107 -18.13 15.28 -56.11
CA SER A 107 -18.26 15.10 -54.67
C SER A 107 -17.77 13.79 -54.02
N ASP A 108 -16.45 13.57 -54.03
CA ASP A 108 -15.74 12.73 -53.04
C ASP A 108 -15.66 13.44 -51.67
N GLN A 109 -16.80 13.55 -50.98
CA GLN A 109 -16.90 13.92 -49.56
C GLN A 109 -18.00 13.09 -48.87
N SER A 110 -17.82 11.76 -48.77
CA SER A 110 -18.67 10.95 -47.88
C SER A 110 -18.07 9.61 -47.43
N LEU A 111 -16.74 9.45 -47.45
CA LEU A 111 -16.09 8.20 -47.05
C LEU A 111 -15.14 8.35 -45.84
N HIS A 112 -15.59 9.05 -44.80
CA HIS A 112 -15.04 8.96 -43.45
C HIS A 112 -16.18 8.88 -42.43
N ARG A 113 -17.09 7.91 -42.61
CA ARG A 113 -17.76 7.34 -41.44
C ARG A 113 -16.75 6.41 -40.80
N HIS A 114 -16.12 6.91 -39.75
CA HIS A 114 -15.43 6.11 -38.75
C HIS A 114 -16.31 4.91 -38.42
N ALA A 115 -15.91 3.74 -38.90
CA ALA A 115 -16.20 2.50 -38.20
C ALA A 115 -15.45 2.63 -36.87
N GLU A 116 -16.11 3.23 -35.89
CA GLU A 116 -15.76 2.97 -34.50
C GLU A 116 -16.05 1.49 -34.32
N ASP A 117 -15.00 0.68 -34.46
CA ASP A 117 -14.98 -0.71 -34.05
C ASP A 117 -15.38 -0.71 -32.57
N GLU A 118 -16.67 -0.91 -32.31
CA GLU A 118 -17.21 -1.11 -30.98
C GLU A 118 -16.51 -2.35 -30.41
N VAL A 119 -15.44 -2.10 -29.65
CA VAL A 119 -14.72 -3.14 -28.93
C VAL A 119 -15.78 -3.89 -28.11
N PRO A 120 -16.03 -5.17 -28.41
CA PRO A 120 -17.12 -5.89 -27.78
C PRO A 120 -16.90 -5.86 -26.28
N SER A 121 -17.85 -5.22 -25.59
CA SER A 121 -17.85 -5.13 -24.13
C SER A 121 -17.60 -6.52 -23.55
N PHE A 122 -16.78 -6.60 -22.51
CA PHE A 122 -16.45 -7.85 -21.82
C PHE A 122 -17.72 -8.65 -21.42
N ALA A 123 -18.85 -7.95 -21.23
CA ALA A 123 -20.16 -8.55 -20.99
C ALA A 123 -20.71 -9.36 -22.19
N SER A 124 -20.47 -8.92 -23.43
CA SER A 124 -20.88 -9.61 -24.67
C SER A 124 -20.13 -10.94 -24.85
N ILE A 125 -18.81 -10.93 -24.64
CA ILE A 125 -17.96 -12.13 -24.72
C ILE A 125 -18.35 -13.13 -23.63
N ALA A 126 -18.60 -12.66 -22.39
CA ALA A 126 -19.02 -13.51 -21.28
C ALA A 126 -20.44 -14.10 -21.48
N ALA A 127 -21.36 -13.35 -22.09
CA ALA A 127 -22.72 -13.81 -22.35
C ALA A 127 -22.77 -14.92 -23.41
N SER A 128 -21.88 -14.88 -24.40
CA SER A 128 -21.82 -15.86 -25.49
C SER A 128 -21.35 -17.26 -25.05
N PHE A 129 -20.56 -17.35 -23.96
CA PHE A 129 -19.97 -18.63 -23.54
C PHE A 129 -20.70 -19.36 -22.41
N CYS A 130 -21.49 -18.67 -21.58
CA CYS A 130 -22.09 -19.29 -20.39
C CYS A 130 -23.61 -19.19 -20.28
N GLY A 131 -24.29 -18.46 -21.17
CA GLY A 131 -25.73 -18.21 -21.06
C GLY A 131 -26.07 -17.22 -19.94
N LEU A 132 -26.95 -16.26 -20.25
CA LEU A 132 -27.32 -15.13 -19.39
C LEU A 132 -27.66 -15.52 -17.93
N ARG A 133 -28.33 -16.66 -17.73
CA ARG A 133 -28.72 -17.15 -16.38
C ARG A 133 -27.55 -17.66 -15.53
N ALA A 134 -26.50 -18.22 -16.13
CA ALA A 134 -25.33 -18.68 -15.38
C ALA A 134 -24.46 -17.48 -14.95
N SER A 135 -24.36 -16.45 -15.79
CA SER A 135 -23.61 -15.23 -15.48
C SER A 135 -24.20 -14.47 -14.28
N GLN A 136 -25.54 -14.35 -14.18
CA GLN A 136 -26.20 -13.68 -13.06
C GLN A 136 -25.98 -14.41 -11.72
N ARG A 137 -26.00 -15.75 -11.70
CA ARG A 137 -25.75 -16.55 -10.49
C ARG A 137 -24.30 -16.46 -10.00
N LEU A 138 -23.34 -16.16 -10.87
CA LEU A 138 -21.94 -15.97 -10.50
C LEU A 138 -21.65 -14.57 -9.94
N VAL A 139 -22.42 -13.56 -10.35
CA VAL A 139 -22.16 -12.15 -10.00
C VAL A 139 -22.78 -11.74 -8.66
N GLU A 140 -23.93 -12.30 -8.27
CA GLU A 140 -24.53 -12.03 -6.95
C GLU A 140 -23.63 -12.34 -5.74
N PRO A 141 -22.96 -13.51 -5.65
CA PRO A 141 -22.08 -13.79 -4.51
C PRO A 141 -20.86 -12.88 -4.48
N LEU A 142 -20.42 -12.33 -5.62
CA LEU A 142 -19.32 -11.36 -5.67
C LEU A 142 -19.75 -9.97 -5.19
N ARG A 143 -20.99 -9.56 -5.47
CA ARG A 143 -21.54 -8.26 -4.99
C ARG A 143 -21.74 -8.27 -3.47
N ALA A 144 -22.18 -9.40 -2.90
CA ALA A 144 -22.35 -9.57 -1.46
C ALA A 144 -21.01 -9.63 -0.67
N ARG A 145 -19.89 -9.95 -1.32
CA ARG A 145 -18.55 -10.02 -0.69
C ARG A 145 -17.82 -8.68 -0.60
N LYS A 146 -18.28 -7.63 -1.29
CA LYS A 146 -17.65 -6.31 -1.25
C LYS A 146 -17.64 -5.67 0.15
N PRO A 147 -18.75 -5.64 0.92
CA PRO A 147 -18.73 -5.06 2.26
C PRO A 147 -17.85 -5.85 3.23
N SER A 148 -17.80 -7.18 3.13
CA SER A 148 -16.95 -7.99 4.02
C SER A 148 -15.47 -7.74 3.78
N VAL A 149 -15.04 -7.57 2.52
CA VAL A 149 -13.65 -7.21 2.19
C VAL A 149 -13.31 -5.81 2.70
N ALA A 150 -14.20 -4.83 2.54
CA ALA A 150 -13.99 -3.48 3.05
C ALA A 150 -13.87 -3.46 4.59
N VAL A 151 -14.76 -4.17 5.29
CA VAL A 151 -14.70 -4.31 6.76
C VAL A 151 -13.42 -5.02 7.20
N ALA A 152 -13.01 -6.08 6.51
CA ALA A 152 -11.76 -6.78 6.81
C ALA A 152 -10.53 -5.87 6.61
N ALA A 153 -10.51 -5.07 5.53
CA ALA A 153 -9.43 -4.11 5.27
C ALA A 153 -9.38 -3.01 6.34
N LEU A 154 -10.52 -2.43 6.73
CA LEU A 154 -10.60 -1.46 7.81
C LEU A 154 -10.18 -2.06 9.16
N GLY A 155 -10.63 -3.27 9.46
CA GLY A 155 -10.21 -4.01 10.66
C GLY A 155 -8.71 -4.26 10.71
N PHE A 156 -8.11 -4.63 9.56
CA PHE A 156 -6.66 -4.80 9.45
C PHE A 156 -5.92 -3.48 9.68
N LEU A 157 -6.33 -2.39 9.02
CA LEU A 157 -5.71 -1.07 9.22
C LEU A 157 -5.81 -0.58 10.67
N ALA A 158 -6.97 -0.76 11.30
CA ALA A 158 -7.17 -0.45 12.72
C ALA A 158 -6.27 -1.31 13.61
N SER A 159 -6.15 -2.62 13.33
CA SER A 159 -5.27 -3.51 14.07
C SER A 159 -3.80 -3.10 13.96
N VAL A 160 -3.34 -2.70 12.77
CA VAL A 160 -1.97 -2.23 12.55
C VAL A 160 -1.74 -0.90 13.26
N ALA A 161 -2.70 0.04 13.22
CA ALA A 161 -2.59 1.30 13.94
C ALA A 161 -2.46 1.08 15.45
N VAL A 162 -3.31 0.22 16.03
CA VAL A 162 -3.27 -0.14 17.45
C VAL A 162 -1.97 -0.86 17.80
N PHE A 163 -1.53 -1.80 16.96
CA PHE A 163 -0.31 -2.56 17.21
C PHE A 163 0.95 -1.68 17.07
N GLY A 164 0.99 -0.80 16.07
CA GLY A 164 2.06 0.17 15.87
C GLY A 164 2.23 1.10 17.06
N GLN A 165 1.13 1.59 17.65
CA GLN A 165 1.17 2.38 18.88
C GLN A 165 1.72 1.60 20.09
N ARG A 166 1.55 0.27 20.13
CA ARG A 166 2.08 -0.56 21.21
C ARG A 166 3.56 -0.92 21.02
N CYS A 167 3.98 -1.17 19.77
CA CYS A 167 5.34 -1.55 19.43
C CYS A 167 6.37 -0.43 19.66
N GLY A 168 5.95 0.84 19.62
CA GLY A 168 6.82 1.98 19.91
C GLY A 168 6.82 2.44 21.37
N SER A 169 6.18 1.71 22.29
CA SER A 169 6.02 2.19 23.68
C SER A 169 7.31 2.09 24.50
N TYR A 170 7.54 3.07 25.39
CA TYR A 170 8.65 3.06 26.35
C TYR A 170 8.76 1.75 27.15
N LYS A 171 7.62 1.15 27.52
CA LYS A 171 7.58 -0.11 28.27
C LYS A 171 8.24 -1.26 27.49
N MET A 172 8.07 -1.29 26.17
CA MET A 172 8.69 -2.32 25.32
C MET A 172 10.20 -2.11 25.24
N LEU A 173 10.66 -0.90 24.90
CA LEU A 173 12.09 -0.57 24.85
C LEU A 173 12.78 -0.91 26.18
N ARG A 174 12.18 -0.46 27.29
CA ARG A 174 12.68 -0.74 28.63
C ARG A 174 12.75 -2.24 28.91
N GLY A 175 11.71 -3.00 28.55
CA GLY A 175 11.69 -4.45 28.76
C GLY A 175 12.81 -5.17 28.01
N GLU A 176 13.05 -4.81 26.76
CA GLU A 176 14.14 -5.37 25.94
C GLU A 176 15.52 -5.01 26.52
N LEU A 177 15.75 -3.74 26.85
CA LEU A 177 17.02 -3.31 27.44
C LEU A 177 17.23 -3.91 28.84
N ASP A 178 16.19 -4.02 29.66
CA ASP A 178 16.25 -4.68 30.97
C ASP A 178 16.48 -6.19 30.83
N ALA A 179 15.99 -6.85 29.78
CA ALA A 179 16.30 -8.27 29.55
C ALA A 179 17.80 -8.49 29.28
N CYS A 180 18.46 -7.54 28.60
CA CYS A 180 19.90 -7.62 28.32
C CYS A 180 20.78 -7.09 29.46
N LEU A 181 20.46 -5.92 29.98
CA LEU A 181 21.29 -5.17 30.94
C LEU A 181 20.82 -5.36 32.38
N GLY A 182 19.54 -5.70 32.58
CA GLY A 182 18.91 -5.78 33.89
C GLY A 182 19.65 -6.68 34.87
N PRO A 183 20.05 -7.92 34.51
CA PRO A 183 20.82 -8.78 35.42
C PRO A 183 22.13 -8.14 35.91
N LEU A 184 22.85 -7.45 35.03
CA LEU A 184 24.09 -6.74 35.37
C LEU A 184 23.82 -5.54 36.29
N LEU A 185 22.71 -4.84 36.06
CA LEU A 185 22.29 -3.67 36.84
C LEU A 185 21.71 -4.04 38.20
N SER A 186 20.93 -5.12 38.29
CA SER A 186 20.24 -5.55 39.50
C SER A 186 21.06 -6.51 40.37
N GLY A 187 22.08 -7.16 39.79
CA GLY A 187 22.78 -8.27 40.43
C GLY A 187 21.94 -9.54 40.54
N GLU A 188 20.87 -9.66 39.75
CA GLU A 188 20.03 -10.86 39.76
C GLU A 188 20.75 -12.00 39.00
N GLY A 189 21.20 -13.00 39.75
CA GLY A 189 21.90 -14.17 39.19
C GLY A 189 23.37 -13.93 38.80
N VAL A 190 23.85 -12.69 38.84
CA VAL A 190 25.24 -12.29 38.54
C VAL A 190 25.72 -11.21 39.52
N THR A 191 27.03 -11.02 39.66
CA THR A 191 27.56 -9.89 40.44
C THR A 191 27.18 -8.58 39.75
N GLN A 192 26.56 -7.68 40.50
CA GLN A 192 26.21 -6.35 40.02
C GLN A 192 27.45 -5.63 39.48
N ALA A 193 27.33 -5.02 38.30
CA ALA A 193 28.42 -4.35 37.62
C ALA A 193 27.97 -3.00 37.06
N PRO A 194 28.86 -1.98 37.04
CA PRO A 194 28.58 -0.75 36.30
C PRO A 194 28.46 -1.08 34.81
N VAL A 195 27.44 -0.52 34.17
CA VAL A 195 27.19 -0.71 32.74
C VAL A 195 27.41 0.62 32.02
N TRP A 196 28.23 0.58 30.97
CA TRP A 196 28.47 1.70 30.07
C TRP A 196 27.86 1.38 28.70
N LEU A 197 26.84 2.14 28.28
CA LEU A 197 26.31 2.05 26.92
C LEU A 197 27.22 2.79 25.93
N SER A 198 28.04 2.07 25.17
CA SER A 198 29.11 2.66 24.37
C SER A 198 28.66 3.37 23.10
N GLU A 199 27.53 2.96 22.51
CA GLU A 199 27.05 3.48 21.24
C GLU A 199 25.53 3.54 21.17
N PHE A 200 25.01 4.72 20.90
CA PHE A 200 23.62 4.98 20.51
C PHE A 200 23.58 6.35 19.80
N GLY A 201 22.60 6.53 18.92
CA GLY A 201 22.55 7.70 18.04
C GLY A 201 21.28 7.75 17.21
N THR A 202 20.98 8.95 16.70
CA THR A 202 19.88 9.22 15.76
C THR A 202 20.12 10.59 15.13
N ASP A 203 19.61 10.82 13.94
CA ASP A 203 19.53 12.14 13.29
C ASP A 203 18.15 12.78 13.41
N VAL A 204 17.16 12.04 13.91
CA VAL A 204 15.78 12.50 14.08
C VAL A 204 15.36 12.45 15.54
N ARG A 205 14.65 13.49 15.99
CA ARG A 205 14.00 13.49 17.31
C ARG A 205 12.66 12.75 17.21
N ASP A 206 12.70 11.45 17.46
CA ASP A 206 11.54 10.57 17.43
C ASP A 206 11.29 9.89 18.80
N GLN A 207 10.32 8.98 18.84
CA GLN A 207 9.97 8.24 20.06
C GLN A 207 11.13 7.36 20.56
N TYR A 208 11.94 6.81 19.65
CA TYR A 208 13.10 6.01 20.04
C TYR A 208 14.09 6.87 20.85
N TRP A 209 14.41 8.07 20.38
CA TRP A 209 15.31 8.98 21.08
C TRP A 209 14.80 9.36 22.47
N GLU A 210 13.54 9.77 22.55
CA GLU A 210 12.93 10.18 23.83
C GLU A 210 12.89 9.03 24.84
N HIS A 211 12.60 7.82 24.36
CA HIS A 211 12.58 6.61 25.17
C HIS A 211 14.00 6.19 25.60
N MET A 212 15.00 6.33 24.73
CA MET A 212 16.39 6.03 25.05
C MET A 212 16.93 6.98 26.12
N ILE A 213 16.76 8.31 25.95
CA ILE A 213 17.20 9.30 26.95
C ILE A 213 16.49 9.07 28.28
N ARG A 214 15.17 8.79 28.25
CA ARG A 214 14.45 8.42 29.47
C ARG A 214 15.02 7.16 30.13
N TYR A 215 15.33 6.12 29.35
CA TYR A 215 15.88 4.87 29.88
C TYR A 215 17.25 5.08 30.54
N LEU A 216 18.15 5.84 29.89
CA LEU A 216 19.46 6.19 30.44
C LEU A 216 19.34 6.93 31.77
N GLY A 217 18.41 7.88 31.88
CA GLY A 217 18.13 8.59 33.12
C GLY A 217 17.50 7.70 34.19
N ASP A 218 16.47 6.92 33.85
CA ASP A 218 15.75 6.03 34.78
C ASP A 218 16.67 4.92 35.36
N ARG A 219 17.73 4.54 34.64
CA ARG A 219 18.69 3.51 35.04
C ARG A 219 20.04 4.05 35.51
N GLU A 220 20.22 5.38 35.49
CA GLU A 220 21.48 6.05 35.84
C GLU A 220 22.68 5.45 35.08
N LEU A 221 22.49 5.17 33.79
CA LEU A 221 23.52 4.52 32.96
C LEU A 221 24.58 5.53 32.51
N ASP A 222 25.84 5.14 32.64
CA ASP A 222 26.95 5.80 31.96
C ASP A 222 26.90 5.49 30.46
N PHE A 223 27.32 6.45 29.63
CA PHE A 223 27.21 6.31 28.19
C PHE A 223 28.30 7.02 27.40
N ALA A 224 28.51 6.57 26.16
CA ALA A 224 29.22 7.31 25.12
C ALA A 224 28.28 7.48 23.92
N TYR A 225 28.20 8.70 23.39
CA TYR A 225 27.33 9.01 22.27
C TYR A 225 28.03 8.75 20.94
N TRP A 226 27.37 8.04 20.02
CA TRP A 226 27.82 7.93 18.63
C TRP A 226 27.02 8.88 17.73
N SER A 227 27.60 9.93 17.15
CA SER A 227 29.03 10.33 17.19
C SER A 227 29.19 11.80 17.55
N ILE A 228 30.40 12.20 17.96
CA ILE A 228 30.73 13.62 18.12
C ILE A 228 30.93 14.26 16.74
N ASN A 229 31.66 13.59 15.84
CA ASN A 229 32.07 14.11 14.54
C ASN A 229 30.88 14.20 13.56
N GLY A 230 30.88 15.24 12.74
CA GLY A 230 29.92 15.38 11.64
C GLY A 230 30.28 14.59 10.39
N GLU A 231 31.46 13.97 10.34
CA GLU A 231 31.93 13.15 9.23
C GLU A 231 32.23 11.73 9.70
N LYS A 232 31.82 10.74 8.90
CA LYS A 232 32.10 9.32 9.10
C LYS A 232 33.42 8.93 8.46
N ARG A 233 33.66 9.49 7.27
CA ARG A 233 34.86 9.37 6.45
C ARG A 233 35.06 10.71 5.72
N PHE A 234 36.22 10.89 5.09
CA PHE A 234 36.50 12.08 4.29
C PHE A 234 35.40 12.32 3.26
N ASN A 235 34.73 13.49 3.31
CA ASN A 235 33.58 13.87 2.49
C ASN A 235 32.33 12.94 2.61
N GLU A 236 32.20 12.18 3.69
CA GLU A 236 30.99 11.39 3.99
C GLU A 236 30.36 11.90 5.29
N SER A 237 29.25 12.63 5.17
CA SER A 237 28.55 13.21 6.33
C SER A 237 27.99 12.12 7.25
N GLU A 238 28.31 12.22 8.53
CA GLU A 238 27.74 11.42 9.62
C GLU A 238 26.51 12.15 10.17
N THR A 239 25.33 11.68 9.78
CA THR A 239 24.07 12.33 10.18
C THR A 239 23.83 12.22 11.68
N TYR A 240 24.41 11.21 12.34
CA TYR A 240 24.28 11.03 13.79
C TYR A 240 25.19 11.96 14.58
N GLY A 241 26.12 12.66 13.93
CA GLY A 241 27.05 13.59 14.55
C GLY A 241 26.38 14.65 15.44
N LEU A 242 27.02 14.97 16.57
CA LEU A 242 26.71 16.16 17.37
C LEU A 242 27.14 17.44 16.64
N LEU A 243 28.26 17.35 15.92
CA LEU A 243 28.81 18.44 15.11
C LEU A 243 28.40 18.29 13.63
N LYS A 244 28.47 19.40 12.90
CA LYS A 244 28.42 19.41 11.44
C LYS A 244 29.78 19.00 10.87
N ASP A 245 29.84 18.89 9.55
CA ASP A 245 31.04 18.49 8.81
C ASP A 245 32.22 19.47 9.08
N ASP A 246 31.93 20.71 9.46
CA ASP A 246 32.93 21.70 9.86
C ASP A 246 33.60 21.42 11.22
N SER A 247 33.14 20.42 11.98
CA SER A 247 33.60 20.07 13.33
C SER A 247 33.56 21.24 14.35
N LEU A 248 32.76 22.27 14.06
CA LEU A 248 32.65 23.48 14.89
C LEU A 248 31.19 23.76 15.25
N THR A 249 30.29 23.60 14.30
CA THR A 249 28.88 23.94 14.47
C THR A 249 28.11 22.75 15.03
N ILE A 250 27.29 22.96 16.06
CA ILE A 250 26.36 21.93 16.55
C ILE A 250 25.31 21.64 15.48
N ARG A 251 25.14 20.36 15.13
CA ARG A 251 24.17 19.89 14.14
C ARG A 251 22.74 19.97 14.66
N HIS A 252 22.52 19.46 15.87
CA HIS A 252 21.20 19.36 16.49
C HIS A 252 21.23 19.85 17.95
N PRO A 253 20.86 21.11 18.23
CA PRO A 253 20.88 21.65 19.60
C PRO A 253 20.07 20.82 20.60
N TRP A 254 18.87 20.34 20.19
CA TRP A 254 18.00 19.50 21.03
C TRP A 254 18.68 18.21 21.50
N LYS A 255 19.56 17.64 20.68
CA LYS A 255 20.26 16.38 20.95
C LYS A 255 21.29 16.59 22.05
N LEU A 256 22.09 17.66 21.92
CA LEU A 256 23.11 18.03 22.91
C LEU A 256 22.47 18.41 24.25
N GLU A 257 21.38 19.20 24.22
CA GLU A 257 20.63 19.58 25.41
C GLU A 257 20.12 18.36 26.19
N MET A 258 19.49 17.40 25.50
CA MET A 258 19.00 16.18 26.13
C MET A 258 20.14 15.31 26.68
N LEU A 259 21.27 15.18 25.98
CA LEU A 259 22.43 14.47 26.51
C LEU A 259 23.02 15.15 27.74
N MET A 260 23.13 16.48 27.73
CA MET A 260 23.59 17.26 28.89
C MET A 260 22.65 17.12 30.09
N SER A 261 21.35 16.91 29.86
CA SER A 261 20.38 16.69 30.94
C SER A 261 20.61 15.38 31.72
N LEU A 262 21.30 14.40 31.12
CA LEU A 262 21.66 13.15 31.77
C LEU A 262 22.91 13.28 32.66
N VAL A 263 23.75 14.28 32.42
CA VAL A 263 24.98 14.48 33.20
C VAL A 263 24.61 15.16 34.52
N PRO A 264 24.86 14.50 35.68
CA PRO A 264 24.58 15.11 36.96
C PRO A 264 25.33 16.43 37.08
N HIS A 265 24.62 17.51 37.38
CA HIS A 265 25.28 18.75 37.77
C HIS A 265 25.97 18.47 39.10
N ARG A 266 27.31 18.33 39.06
CA ARG A 266 28.13 18.30 40.28
C ARG A 266 27.82 19.58 41.06
N ARG A 267 26.93 19.48 42.05
CA ARG A 267 26.75 20.51 43.05
C ARG A 267 28.03 20.50 43.88
N SER A 268 28.90 21.47 43.61
CA SER A 268 30.08 21.79 44.40
C SER A 268 29.70 22.16 45.82
#